data_AF-A0A7C1U855-F1
#
_entry.id   AF-A0A7C1U855-F1
#
_cell.length_a   1.000
_cell.length_b   1.000
_cell.length_c   1.000
_cell.angle_alpha   90.00
_cell.angle_beta   90.00
_cell.angle_gamma   90.00
#
_symmetry.space_group_name_H-M   'P 1'
#
loop_
_entity.id
_entity.type
_entity.pdbx_description
1 polymer ?
#
loop_
_entity_poly.entity_id
_entity_poly.type
_entity_poly.pdbx_seq_one_letter_code
_entity_poly.pdbx_strand_id
1 'polypeptide(L)'
;MRSKVPVGSIAFVVGVFILASSSAVIGDNVSLGELYPKEKLGNLLIPRDQWRPFAKAKDRTAWTAIPKPVRDKFITLGEEYLGKDVPSLPATLYLEYTRMGNRSNYQDVWKDRRKMLHCLVIAECMEGKGRFLDAVANVVWATCEESAWTYPAHVGAQKAGSGLPDVTEPVVALFSAETASSLAWTVYLLKEQLD
;
A
#
# COMPACT_ATOMS: atom_id res chain seq x y z
N MET A 1 -15.18 22.44 -88.72
CA MET A 1 -14.59 21.09 -88.56
C MET A 1 -15.24 20.44 -87.36
N ARG A 2 -16.06 19.41 -87.60
CA ARG A 2 -16.82 18.67 -86.58
C ARG A 2 -15.89 17.72 -85.83
N SER A 3 -16.00 17.64 -84.52
CA SER A 3 -15.89 16.39 -83.76
C SER A 3 -16.47 16.57 -82.35
N LYS A 4 -17.52 15.80 -82.06
CA LYS A 4 -18.23 15.68 -80.79
C LYS A 4 -17.47 14.70 -79.88
N VAL A 5 -17.41 14.98 -78.58
CA VAL A 5 -17.37 13.95 -77.52
C VAL A 5 -18.22 14.47 -76.34
N PRO A 6 -19.10 13.64 -75.73
CA PRO A 6 -20.26 14.08 -74.98
C PRO A 6 -20.00 14.35 -73.50
N VAL A 7 -20.92 15.14 -72.95
CA VAL A 7 -21.13 15.50 -71.54
C VAL A 7 -21.25 14.23 -70.69
N GLY A 8 -20.23 13.97 -69.87
CA GLY A 8 -20.34 13.06 -68.73
C GLY A 8 -20.75 13.86 -67.49
N SER A 9 -21.97 13.65 -67.02
CA SER A 9 -22.49 14.21 -65.77
C SER A 9 -21.62 13.74 -64.60
N ILE A 10 -20.86 14.65 -63.99
CA ILE A 10 -20.21 14.41 -62.71
C ILE A 10 -21.32 14.46 -61.64
N ALA A 11 -21.74 13.29 -61.15
CA ALA A 11 -22.61 13.21 -59.99
C ALA A 11 -21.84 13.69 -58.75
N PHE A 12 -22.21 14.85 -58.22
CA PHE A 12 -21.69 15.37 -56.96
C PHE A 12 -22.34 14.57 -55.83
N VAL A 13 -21.65 13.56 -55.30
CA VAL A 13 -22.09 12.85 -54.10
C VAL A 13 -21.84 13.77 -52.90
N VAL A 14 -22.90 14.45 -52.44
CA VAL A 14 -22.90 15.12 -51.15
C VAL A 14 -22.95 14.03 -50.08
N GLY A 15 -21.77 13.65 -49.58
CA GLY A 15 -21.65 12.80 -48.41
C GLY A 15 -22.15 13.54 -47.18
N VAL A 16 -23.32 13.16 -46.66
CA VAL A 16 -23.79 13.58 -45.35
C VAL A 16 -22.91 12.90 -44.31
N PHE A 17 -21.93 13.63 -43.78
CA PHE A 17 -21.20 13.21 -42.59
C PHE A 17 -22.14 13.38 -41.39
N ILE A 18 -22.78 12.29 -40.97
CA ILE A 18 -23.46 12.23 -39.67
C ILE A 18 -22.34 12.17 -38.62
N LEU A 19 -22.05 13.32 -38.00
CA LEU A 19 -21.29 13.38 -36.75
C LEU A 19 -22.12 12.68 -35.67
N ALA A 20 -21.85 11.39 -35.44
CA ALA A 20 -22.37 10.67 -34.30
C ALA A 20 -21.84 11.34 -33.03
N SER A 21 -22.69 12.17 -32.42
CA SER A 21 -22.41 12.75 -31.12
C SER A 21 -22.51 11.63 -30.09
N SER A 22 -21.37 11.07 -29.69
CA SER A 22 -21.32 10.14 -28.56
C SER A 22 -21.75 10.91 -27.32
N SER A 23 -22.98 10.72 -26.88
CA SER A 23 -23.38 11.17 -25.55
C SER A 23 -22.52 10.38 -24.57
N ALA A 24 -21.71 11.07 -23.76
CA ALA A 24 -21.03 10.40 -22.66
C ALA A 24 -22.12 9.75 -21.79
N VAL A 25 -22.07 8.43 -21.65
CA VAL A 25 -22.88 7.72 -20.67
C VAL A 25 -22.37 8.20 -19.32
N ILE A 26 -23.11 9.12 -18.69
CA ILE A 26 -22.93 9.44 -17.29
C ILE A 26 -23.28 8.15 -16.57
N GLY A 27 -22.26 7.40 -16.12
CA GLY A 27 -22.49 6.23 -15.28
C GLY A 27 -23.33 6.66 -14.09
N ASP A 28 -24.31 5.85 -13.71
CA ASP A 28 -25.09 6.08 -12.50
C ASP A 28 -24.10 6.40 -11.37
N ASN A 29 -24.29 7.53 -10.68
CA ASN A 29 -23.46 7.92 -9.54
C ASN A 29 -23.76 6.97 -8.38
N VAL A 30 -23.26 5.75 -8.48
CA VAL A 30 -23.51 4.69 -7.52
C VAL A 30 -22.62 4.92 -6.30
N SER A 31 -23.21 5.45 -5.24
CA SER A 31 -22.53 5.56 -3.95
C SER A 31 -22.41 4.17 -3.32
N LEU A 32 -21.17 3.76 -3.00
CA LEU A 32 -20.95 2.52 -2.25
C LEU A 32 -21.61 2.58 -0.87
N GLY A 33 -21.70 3.76 -0.25
CA GLY A 33 -22.39 3.93 1.03
C GLY A 33 -23.89 3.67 0.93
N GLU A 34 -24.50 4.00 -0.21
CA GLU A 34 -25.91 3.72 -0.48
C GLU A 34 -26.14 2.25 -0.87
N LEU A 35 -25.20 1.65 -1.62
CA LEU A 35 -25.28 0.23 -1.96
C LEU A 35 -25.04 -0.70 -0.77
N TYR A 36 -24.28 -0.26 0.22
CA TYR A 36 -23.86 -1.04 1.39
C TYR A 36 -24.10 -0.27 2.70
N PRO A 37 -25.38 -0.03 3.07
CA PRO A 37 -25.71 0.57 4.36
C PRO A 37 -25.26 -0.33 5.51
N LYS A 38 -25.13 0.25 6.71
CA LYS A 38 -24.57 -0.41 7.89
C LYS A 38 -25.28 -1.73 8.22
N GLU A 39 -26.60 -1.77 8.10
CA GLU A 39 -27.42 -2.95 8.34
C GLU A 39 -27.08 -4.06 7.34
N LYS A 40 -26.93 -3.72 6.06
CA LYS A 40 -26.53 -4.66 5.01
C LYS A 40 -25.11 -5.17 5.25
N LEU A 41 -24.18 -4.29 5.62
CA LEU A 41 -22.83 -4.71 6.00
C LEU A 41 -22.84 -5.65 7.21
N GLY A 42 -23.67 -5.38 8.22
CA GLY A 42 -23.83 -6.25 9.39
C GLY A 42 -24.28 -7.67 9.03
N ASN A 43 -25.06 -7.82 7.95
CA ASN A 43 -25.50 -9.13 7.45
C ASN A 43 -24.47 -9.80 6.51
N LEU A 44 -23.55 -9.04 5.92
CA LEU A 44 -22.55 -9.56 4.97
C LEU A 44 -21.21 -9.91 5.63
N LEU A 45 -20.83 -9.17 6.68
CA LEU A 45 -19.54 -9.32 7.34
C LEU A 45 -19.59 -10.41 8.40
N ILE A 46 -18.52 -11.20 8.47
CA ILE A 46 -18.33 -12.13 9.57
C ILE A 46 -17.96 -11.40 10.87
N PRO A 47 -18.30 -11.95 12.04
CA PRO A 47 -17.82 -11.43 13.32
C PRO A 47 -16.30 -11.28 13.35
N ARG A 48 -15.80 -10.20 13.97
CA ARG A 48 -14.37 -9.87 14.02
C ARG A 48 -13.53 -10.98 14.64
N ASP A 49 -14.05 -11.66 15.66
CA ASP A 49 -13.40 -12.78 16.36
C ASP A 49 -13.33 -14.07 15.50
N GLN A 50 -14.16 -14.17 14.47
CA GLN A 50 -14.15 -15.24 13.48
C GLN A 50 -13.31 -14.88 12.24
N TRP A 51 -12.91 -13.61 12.08
CA TRP A 51 -12.10 -13.18 10.95
C TRP A 51 -10.67 -13.74 11.05
N ARG A 52 -10.41 -14.76 10.23
CA ARG A 52 -9.13 -15.49 10.17
C ARG A 52 -8.70 -15.69 8.72
N PRO A 53 -8.32 -14.64 7.99
CA PRO A 53 -8.00 -14.72 6.57
C PRO A 53 -6.77 -15.59 6.27
N PHE A 54 -5.83 -15.68 7.21
CA PHE A 54 -4.60 -16.46 7.08
C PHE A 54 -4.25 -17.18 8.38
N ALA A 55 -3.46 -18.24 8.29
CA ALA A 55 -2.97 -18.94 9.49
C ALA A 55 -2.08 -18.03 10.35
N LYS A 56 -2.25 -18.07 11.67
CA LYS A 56 -1.32 -17.43 12.61
C LYS A 56 0.00 -18.22 12.67
N ALA A 57 1.10 -17.62 13.13
CA ALA A 57 2.41 -18.30 13.14
C ALA A 57 2.45 -19.60 13.96
N LYS A 58 1.60 -19.72 14.99
CA LYS A 58 1.47 -20.94 15.81
C LYS A 58 0.85 -22.13 15.08
N ASP A 59 0.10 -21.89 14.00
CA ASP A 59 -0.46 -22.95 13.18
C ASP A 59 0.64 -23.53 12.29
N ARG A 60 1.52 -24.33 12.91
CA ARG A 60 2.68 -24.90 12.24
C ARG A 60 2.27 -25.81 11.09
N THR A 61 1.12 -26.47 11.17
CA THR A 61 0.60 -27.32 10.09
C THR A 61 0.36 -26.50 8.82
N ALA A 62 -0.32 -25.36 8.93
CA ALA A 62 -0.56 -24.49 7.77
C ALA A 62 0.74 -23.97 7.13
N TRP A 63 1.70 -23.53 7.95
CA TRP A 63 2.98 -22.99 7.44
C TRP A 63 3.89 -24.07 6.87
N THR A 64 3.92 -25.28 7.46
CA THR A 64 4.73 -26.40 6.96
C THR A 64 4.12 -27.08 5.72
N ALA A 65 2.83 -26.89 5.45
CA ALA A 65 2.19 -27.34 4.21
C ALA A 65 2.66 -26.56 2.97
N ILE A 66 3.15 -25.32 3.13
CA ILE A 66 3.71 -24.53 2.04
C ILE A 66 4.98 -25.23 1.50
N PRO A 67 5.16 -25.43 0.18
CA PRO A 67 6.33 -26.14 -0.35
C PRO A 67 7.67 -25.59 0.16
N LYS A 68 8.59 -26.50 0.53
CA LYS A 68 9.89 -26.14 1.12
C LYS A 68 10.65 -25.06 0.32
N PRO A 69 10.76 -25.12 -1.02
CA PRO A 69 11.49 -24.08 -1.78
C PRO A 69 10.90 -22.68 -1.62
N VAL A 70 9.58 -22.57 -1.43
CA VAL A 70 8.91 -21.29 -1.19
C VAL A 70 9.23 -20.79 0.21
N ARG A 71 9.13 -21.65 1.23
CA ARG A 71 9.48 -21.28 2.61
C ARG A 71 10.93 -20.83 2.71
N ASP A 72 11.86 -21.61 2.13
CA ASP A 72 13.29 -21.30 2.13
C ASP A 72 13.57 -19.92 1.53
N LYS A 73 12.92 -19.56 0.41
CA LYS A 73 13.06 -18.24 -0.20
C LYS A 73 12.70 -17.10 0.77
N PHE A 74 11.58 -17.21 1.49
CA PHE A 74 11.17 -16.19 2.45
C PHE A 74 12.04 -16.17 3.70
N ILE A 75 12.53 -17.33 4.14
CA ILE A 75 13.50 -17.42 5.23
C ILE A 75 14.80 -16.70 4.85
N THR A 76 15.31 -16.91 3.64
CA THR A 76 16.50 -16.20 3.14
C THR A 76 16.28 -14.68 3.07
N LEU A 77 15.09 -14.21 2.66
CA LEU A 77 14.78 -12.78 2.70
C LEU A 77 14.79 -12.21 4.13
N GLY A 78 14.36 -12.98 5.13
CA GLY A 78 14.49 -12.59 6.54
C GLY A 78 15.96 -12.58 7.01
N GLU A 79 16.74 -13.57 6.59
CA GLU A 79 18.17 -13.68 6.88
C GLU A 79 18.97 -12.48 6.36
N GLU A 80 18.59 -11.93 5.20
CA GLU A 80 19.18 -10.69 4.68
C GLU A 80 19.08 -9.52 5.65
N TYR A 81 18.12 -9.51 6.58
CA TYR A 81 17.94 -8.44 7.56
C TYR A 81 18.34 -8.84 8.99
N LEU A 82 18.62 -10.11 9.23
CA LEU A 82 18.99 -10.57 10.57
C LEU A 82 20.37 -10.01 10.96
N GLY A 83 20.43 -9.32 12.11
CA GLY A 83 21.64 -8.67 12.60
C GLY A 83 21.98 -7.33 11.91
N LYS A 84 21.13 -6.82 11.01
CA LYS A 84 21.27 -5.47 10.47
C LYS A 84 20.68 -4.43 11.42
N ASP A 85 21.26 -3.24 11.43
CA ASP A 85 20.70 -2.09 12.14
C ASP A 85 19.36 -1.68 11.52
N VAL A 86 18.39 -1.29 12.36
CA VAL A 86 17.12 -0.74 11.91
C VAL A 86 17.38 0.58 11.16
N PRO A 87 16.92 0.74 9.89
CA PRO A 87 17.21 1.95 9.12
C PRO A 87 16.73 3.21 9.85
N SER A 88 17.63 4.19 10.05
CA SER A 88 17.35 5.39 10.84
C SER A 88 16.62 6.46 10.02
N LEU A 89 15.62 7.12 10.62
CA LEU A 89 14.82 8.18 9.99
C LEU A 89 15.04 9.52 10.73
N PRO A 90 16.23 10.16 10.59
CA PRO A 90 16.54 11.37 11.34
C PRO A 90 15.73 12.57 10.86
N ALA A 91 15.51 13.52 11.77
CA ALA A 91 14.81 14.78 11.49
C ALA A 91 15.41 15.55 10.30
N THR A 92 16.74 15.51 10.11
CA THR A 92 17.43 16.16 8.99
C THR A 92 17.01 15.59 7.64
N LEU A 93 16.82 14.27 7.55
CA LEU A 93 16.36 13.58 6.34
C LEU A 93 14.89 13.92 6.04
N TYR A 94 14.05 14.00 7.07
CA TYR A 94 12.66 14.45 6.93
C TYR A 94 12.58 15.89 6.38
N LEU A 95 13.42 16.78 6.91
CA LEU A 95 13.46 18.20 6.55
C LEU A 95 13.99 18.49 5.14
N GLU A 96 14.64 17.54 4.47
CA GLU A 96 15.10 17.71 3.08
C GLU A 96 13.97 18.15 2.15
N TYR A 97 12.75 17.67 2.38
CA TYR A 97 11.59 18.08 1.58
C TYR A 97 11.32 19.58 1.70
N THR A 98 11.35 20.12 2.91
CA THR A 98 11.14 21.57 3.11
C THR A 98 12.32 22.42 2.66
N ARG A 99 13.53 21.88 2.72
CA ARG A 99 14.77 22.61 2.39
C ARG A 99 15.05 22.65 0.89
N MET A 100 14.74 21.56 0.18
CA MET A 100 15.14 21.38 -1.22
C MET A 100 14.15 20.55 -2.05
N GLY A 101 12.97 20.25 -1.52
CA GLY A 101 11.92 19.52 -2.24
C GLY A 101 12.18 18.01 -2.40
N ASN A 102 13.29 17.47 -1.88
CA ASN A 102 13.58 16.04 -1.98
C ASN A 102 12.82 15.27 -0.91
N ARG A 103 11.88 14.42 -1.34
CA ARG A 103 11.19 13.45 -0.48
C ARG A 103 11.73 12.02 -0.62
N SER A 104 12.43 11.72 -1.70
CA SER A 104 12.81 10.36 -2.11
C SER A 104 13.81 9.76 -1.13
N ASN A 105 14.76 10.54 -0.64
CA ASN A 105 15.78 10.04 0.30
C ASN A 105 15.13 9.52 1.60
N TYR A 106 14.21 10.28 2.21
CA TYR A 106 13.44 9.80 3.36
C TYR A 106 12.58 8.58 3.01
N GLN A 107 11.87 8.65 1.88
CA GLN A 107 10.98 7.59 1.42
C GLN A 107 11.72 6.26 1.25
N ASP A 108 12.92 6.25 0.69
CA ASP A 108 13.65 5.02 0.41
C ASP A 108 14.17 4.35 1.69
N VAL A 109 14.64 5.13 2.65
CA VAL A 109 14.99 4.61 3.99
C VAL A 109 13.76 4.11 4.74
N TRP A 110 12.64 4.83 4.65
CA TRP A 110 11.37 4.42 5.24
C TRP A 110 10.88 3.09 4.65
N LYS A 111 10.96 2.94 3.32
CA LYS A 111 10.57 1.69 2.63
C LYS A 111 11.44 0.53 3.08
N ASP A 112 12.76 0.74 3.22
CA ASP A 112 13.65 -0.31 3.67
C ASP A 112 13.30 -0.78 5.09
N ARG A 113 12.97 0.15 5.99
CA ARG A 113 12.47 -0.20 7.34
C ARG A 113 11.18 -1.03 7.28
N ARG A 114 10.21 -0.67 6.43
CA ARG A 114 8.96 -1.45 6.28
C ARG A 114 9.20 -2.80 5.64
N LYS A 115 10.06 -2.87 4.62
CA LYS A 115 10.48 -4.12 3.98
C LYS A 115 11.19 -5.05 4.96
N MET A 116 12.09 -4.50 5.80
CA MET A 116 12.74 -5.23 6.88
C MET A 116 11.70 -5.89 7.79
N LEU A 117 10.70 -5.14 8.27
CA LEU A 117 9.61 -5.71 9.09
C LEU A 117 8.90 -6.86 8.36
N HIS A 118 8.48 -6.64 7.11
CA HIS A 118 7.72 -7.64 6.35
C HIS A 118 8.53 -8.92 6.13
N CYS A 119 9.81 -8.78 5.75
CA CYS A 119 10.70 -9.93 5.55
C CYS A 119 10.90 -10.73 6.84
N LEU A 120 11.16 -10.07 7.96
CA LEU A 120 11.35 -10.72 9.25
C LEU A 120 10.08 -11.44 9.74
N VAL A 121 8.92 -10.79 9.63
CA VAL A 121 7.62 -11.36 10.07
C VAL A 121 7.26 -12.61 9.27
N ILE A 122 7.40 -12.55 7.95
CA ILE A 122 7.07 -13.70 7.09
C ILE A 122 8.11 -14.80 7.25
N ALA A 123 9.40 -14.47 7.41
CA ALA A 123 10.44 -15.46 7.70
C ALA A 123 10.15 -16.22 9.01
N GLU A 124 9.74 -15.52 10.08
CA GLU A 124 9.34 -16.16 11.32
C GLU A 124 8.11 -17.05 11.14
N CYS A 125 7.11 -16.60 10.38
CA CYS A 125 5.95 -17.44 10.07
C CYS A 125 6.35 -18.73 9.34
N MET A 126 7.24 -18.63 8.35
CA MET A 126 7.72 -19.79 7.58
C MET A 126 8.59 -20.73 8.41
N GLU A 127 9.47 -20.20 9.26
CA GLU A 127 10.43 -20.99 10.03
C GLU A 127 9.88 -21.48 11.38
N GLY A 128 9.32 -20.57 12.18
CA GLY A 128 8.73 -20.84 13.50
C GLY A 128 9.74 -21.27 14.56
N LYS A 129 10.95 -20.69 14.54
CA LYS A 129 12.03 -21.01 15.49
C LYS A 129 12.37 -19.87 16.44
N GLY A 130 11.73 -18.71 16.29
CA GLY A 130 11.87 -17.56 17.18
C GLY A 130 13.09 -16.67 16.92
N ARG A 131 14.05 -17.08 16.07
CA ARG A 131 15.29 -16.31 15.88
C ARG A 131 15.12 -14.96 15.20
N PHE A 132 13.96 -14.69 14.60
CA PHE A 132 13.65 -13.38 14.01
C PHE A 132 12.89 -12.45 14.97
N LEU A 133 12.39 -12.95 16.10
CA LEU A 133 11.46 -12.23 16.97
C LEU A 133 12.06 -10.96 17.56
N ASP A 134 13.31 -11.00 18.03
CA ASP A 134 13.99 -9.80 18.57
C ASP A 134 14.13 -8.71 17.49
N ALA A 135 14.47 -9.12 16.26
CA ALA A 135 14.56 -8.19 15.14
C ALA A 135 13.19 -7.61 14.77
N VAL A 136 12.12 -8.42 14.77
CA VAL A 136 10.74 -7.95 14.59
C VAL A 136 10.38 -6.93 15.67
N ALA A 137 10.65 -7.24 16.94
CA ALA A 137 10.36 -6.36 18.07
C ALA A 137 11.07 -5.01 17.94
N ASN A 138 12.36 -5.01 17.58
CA ASN A 138 13.13 -3.78 17.37
C ASN A 138 12.57 -2.91 16.25
N VAL A 139 12.15 -3.50 15.12
CA VAL A 139 11.59 -2.74 14.00
C VAL A 139 10.18 -2.22 14.32
N VAL A 140 9.36 -3.00 15.02
CA VAL A 140 8.06 -2.55 15.53
C VAL A 140 8.23 -1.38 16.48
N TRP A 141 9.15 -1.50 17.44
CA TRP A 141 9.46 -0.45 18.41
C TRP A 141 9.88 0.85 17.71
N ALA A 142 10.90 0.78 16.85
CA ALA A 142 11.38 1.93 16.09
C ALA A 142 10.32 2.55 15.18
N THR A 143 9.36 1.75 14.68
CA THR A 143 8.23 2.23 13.88
C THR A 143 7.22 3.00 14.74
N CYS A 144 6.96 2.54 15.96
CA CYS A 144 6.08 3.23 16.91
C CYS A 144 6.70 4.53 17.45
N GLU A 145 8.03 4.63 17.47
CA GLU A 145 8.76 5.86 17.86
C GLU A 145 8.83 6.92 16.75
N GLU A 146 8.40 6.61 15.51
CA GLU A 146 8.33 7.61 14.45
C GLU A 146 7.33 8.72 14.80
N SER A 147 7.79 9.97 14.78
CA SER A 147 6.93 11.13 15.07
C SER A 147 5.77 11.31 14.09
N ALA A 148 5.85 10.71 12.91
CA ALA A 148 4.72 10.55 12.00
C ALA A 148 4.92 9.35 11.07
N TRP A 149 3.81 8.70 10.69
CA TRP A 149 3.79 7.65 9.67
C TRP A 149 3.52 8.16 8.25
N THR A 150 3.50 9.49 8.07
CA THR A 150 3.37 10.15 6.77
C THR A 150 4.73 10.47 6.17
N TYR A 151 4.81 10.51 4.84
CA TYR A 151 5.95 11.11 4.16
C TYR A 151 6.01 12.64 4.39
N PRO A 152 7.21 13.24 4.32
CA PRO A 152 7.40 14.69 4.49
C PRO A 152 6.50 15.55 3.58
N ALA A 153 6.23 15.06 2.37
CA ALA A 153 5.38 15.76 1.41
C ALA A 153 3.89 15.83 1.79
N HIS A 154 3.43 15.03 2.76
CA HIS A 154 2.03 14.97 3.15
C HIS A 154 1.76 15.66 4.50
N VAL A 155 2.80 16.02 5.25
CA VAL A 155 2.64 16.61 6.59
C VAL A 155 2.02 18.00 6.57
N GLY A 156 2.08 18.70 5.43
CA GLY A 156 1.61 20.09 5.29
C GLY A 156 0.11 20.32 5.53
N ALA A 157 -0.67 19.27 5.74
CA ALA A 157 -2.06 19.37 6.20
C ALA A 157 -2.19 19.82 7.66
N GLN A 158 -1.13 19.69 8.47
CA GLN A 158 -1.07 20.25 9.82
C GLN A 158 -1.07 21.79 9.78
N LYS A 159 -1.52 22.46 10.84
CA LYS A 159 -1.65 23.93 10.89
C LYS A 159 -0.33 24.66 10.66
N ALA A 160 0.78 24.09 11.13
CA ALA A 160 2.11 24.64 10.95
C ALA A 160 2.63 24.54 9.50
N GLY A 161 1.91 23.84 8.61
CA GLY A 161 2.35 23.56 7.25
C GLY A 161 3.49 22.52 7.21
N SER A 162 4.24 22.53 6.11
CA SER A 162 5.34 21.58 5.89
C SER A 162 6.51 21.82 6.87
N GLY A 163 7.12 20.75 7.38
CA GLY A 163 8.18 20.86 8.37
C GLY A 163 8.44 19.53 9.06
N LEU A 164 8.81 19.59 10.34
CA LEU A 164 8.71 18.41 11.21
C LEU A 164 7.24 18.15 11.57
N PRO A 165 6.87 16.88 11.78
CA PRO A 165 5.51 16.53 12.18
C PRO A 165 5.22 17.01 13.61
N ASP A 166 4.02 17.55 13.81
CA ASP A 166 3.44 17.76 15.13
C ASP A 166 2.74 16.48 15.61
N VAL A 167 3.30 15.84 16.63
CA VAL A 167 2.74 14.59 17.20
C VAL A 167 1.36 14.77 17.85
N THR A 168 0.96 16.02 18.12
CA THR A 168 -0.35 16.36 18.67
C THR A 168 -1.41 16.66 17.61
N GLU A 169 -0.99 16.82 16.34
CA GLU A 169 -1.86 17.03 15.18
C GLU A 169 -1.62 15.95 14.11
N PRO A 170 -2.09 14.71 14.34
CA PRO A 170 -1.79 13.59 13.45
C PRO A 170 -2.42 13.78 12.07
N VAL A 171 -1.60 13.68 11.02
CA VAL A 171 -2.05 13.69 9.63
C VAL A 171 -2.27 12.26 9.13
N VAL A 172 -3.46 11.98 8.60
CA VAL A 172 -3.78 10.70 7.97
C VAL A 172 -3.53 10.79 6.47
N ALA A 173 -2.61 9.98 5.97
CA ALA A 173 -2.33 9.82 4.55
C ALA A 173 -2.19 8.33 4.18
N LEU A 174 -2.06 8.06 2.87
CA LEU A 174 -1.93 6.70 2.33
C LEU A 174 -0.89 5.85 3.07
N PHE A 175 0.31 6.41 3.32
CA PHE A 175 1.41 5.68 3.95
C PHE A 175 1.27 5.54 5.48
N SER A 176 0.45 6.37 6.12
CA SER A 176 0.02 6.14 7.50
C SER A 176 -0.82 4.86 7.59
N ALA A 177 -1.74 4.68 6.63
CA ALA A 177 -2.56 3.47 6.54
C ALA A 177 -1.71 2.23 6.20
N GLU A 178 -0.68 2.37 5.34
CA GLU A 178 0.26 1.27 5.06
C GLU A 178 1.07 0.85 6.30
N THR A 179 1.53 1.82 7.10
CA THR A 179 2.21 1.52 8.38
C THR A 179 1.26 0.83 9.35
N ALA A 180 0.05 1.36 9.53
CA ALA A 180 -0.96 0.77 10.40
C ALA A 180 -1.31 -0.66 9.97
N SER A 181 -1.45 -0.91 8.66
CA SER A 181 -1.68 -2.24 8.09
C SER A 181 -0.52 -3.20 8.39
N SER A 182 0.73 -2.74 8.22
CA SER A 182 1.91 -3.55 8.50
C SER A 182 2.00 -3.99 9.96
N LEU A 183 1.72 -3.07 10.90
CA LEU A 183 1.68 -3.39 12.33
C LEU A 183 0.49 -4.30 12.66
N ALA A 184 -0.68 -4.06 12.08
CA ALA A 184 -1.86 -4.90 12.28
C ALA A 184 -1.62 -6.35 11.81
N TRP A 185 -0.97 -6.54 10.66
CA TRP A 185 -0.57 -7.86 10.19
C TRP A 185 0.46 -8.52 11.10
N THR A 186 1.44 -7.75 11.59
CA THR A 186 2.44 -8.24 12.54
C THR A 186 1.76 -8.77 13.81
N VAL A 187 0.85 -7.99 14.40
CA VAL A 187 0.06 -8.43 15.56
C VAL A 187 -0.82 -9.63 15.21
N TYR A 188 -1.51 -9.61 14.07
CA TYR A 188 -2.36 -10.73 13.67
C TYR A 188 -1.60 -12.06 13.58
N LEU A 189 -0.40 -12.03 12.98
CA LEU A 189 0.40 -13.21 12.71
C LEU A 189 1.21 -13.68 13.93
N LEU A 190 1.81 -12.74 14.67
CA LEU A 190 2.87 -13.00 15.65
C LEU A 190 2.58 -12.55 17.09
N LYS A 191 1.37 -12.06 17.42
CA LYS A 191 1.06 -11.57 18.78
C LYS A 191 1.50 -12.53 19.89
N GLU A 192 1.20 -13.82 19.76
CA GLU A 192 1.51 -14.81 20.80
C GLU A 192 3.00 -15.11 20.95
N GLN A 193 3.82 -14.74 19.95
CA GLN A 193 5.28 -14.91 19.99
C GLN A 193 6.00 -13.65 20.48
N LEU A 194 5.33 -12.50 20.49
CA LEU A 194 5.89 -11.20 20.86
C LEU A 194 5.44 -10.72 22.27
N ASP A 195 4.38 -11.31 22.83
CA ASP A 195 3.87 -11.05 24.19
C ASP A 195 4.52 -12.00 25.23
#